data_AF-A0A3B8LFH2-F1
#
_entry.id   AF-A0A3B8LFH2-F1
#
_cell.length_a   1.000
_cell.length_b   1.000
_cell.length_c   1.000
_cell.angle_alpha   90.00
_cell.angle_beta   90.00
_cell.angle_gamma   90.00
#
_symmetry.space_group_name_H-M   'P 1'
#
loop_
_entity.id
_entity.type
_entity.pdbx_description
1 polymer ?
#
loop_
_entity_poly.entity_id
_entity_poly.type
_entity_poly.pdbx_seq_one_letter_code
_entity_poly.pdbx_strand_id
1 'polypeptide(L)' 'MNIPRKGLSNQQWKQLKSLLPPEKPNSGRPNNPHKPVVEGILFILRTGGPWRDLPE' A
#
# COMPACT_ATOMS: atom_id res chain seq x y z
N MET A 1 -0.07 22.07 -3.04
CA MET A 1 0.54 21.14 -4.04
C MET A 1 -0.45 20.03 -4.33
N ASN A 2 -0.88 19.88 -5.58
CA ASN A 2 -1.83 18.84 -5.99
C ASN A 2 -1.10 17.50 -6.13
N ILE A 3 -0.82 16.86 -5.00
CA ILE A 3 -0.28 15.50 -4.93
C ILE A 3 -1.33 14.58 -5.58
N PRO A 4 -1.01 13.83 -6.65
CA PRO A 4 -2.03 13.06 -7.36
C PRO A 4 -2.70 12.05 -6.42
N ARG A 5 -3.99 12.23 -6.10
CA ARG A 5 -4.82 11.31 -5.29
C ARG A 5 -4.98 9.90 -5.88
N LYS A 6 -4.32 9.55 -6.98
CA LYS A 6 -4.41 8.22 -7.58
C LYS A 6 -3.40 7.29 -6.92
N GLY A 7 -3.93 6.36 -6.12
CA GLY A 7 -3.24 5.14 -5.73
C GLY A 7 -2.92 4.26 -6.94
N LEU A 8 -2.53 3.00 -6.69
CA LEU A 8 -2.16 2.09 -7.77
C LEU A 8 -3.38 1.81 -8.66
N SER A 9 -3.21 1.94 -9.98
CA SER A 9 -4.21 1.42 -10.92
C SER A 9 -4.39 -0.08 -10.71
N ASN A 10 -5.55 -0.62 -11.08
CA ASN A 10 -5.80 -2.06 -10.95
C ASN A 10 -4.75 -2.91 -11.69
N GLN A 11 -4.24 -2.43 -12.82
CA GLN A 11 -3.20 -3.12 -13.58
C GLN A 11 -1.86 -3.12 -12.83
N GLN A 12 -1.42 -1.97 -12.33
CA GLN A 12 -0.19 -1.88 -11.53
C GLN A 12 -0.30 -2.72 -10.26
N TRP A 13 -1.45 -2.67 -9.59
CA TRP A 13 -1.72 -3.49 -8.42
C TRP A 13 -1.65 -4.98 -8.75
N LYS A 14 -2.22 -5.42 -9.88
CA LYS A 14 -2.16 -6.83 -10.30
C LYS A 14 -0.73 -7.31 -10.53
N GLN A 15 0.12 -6.48 -11.14
CA GLN A 15 1.54 -6.78 -11.36
C GLN A 15 2.31 -6.87 -10.03
N LEU A 16 2.03 -5.96 -9.09
CA LEU A 16 2.72 -5.92 -7.80
C LEU A 16 2.24 -7.06 -6.88
N LYS A 17 0.93 -7.32 -6.82
CA LYS A 17 0.31 -8.33 -5.96
C LYS A 17 0.90 -9.73 -6.16
N SER A 18 1.27 -10.10 -7.39
CA SER A 18 1.86 -11.42 -7.67
C SER A 18 3.27 -11.61 -7.09
N LEU A 19 3.92 -10.53 -6.66
CA LEU A 19 5.28 -10.54 -6.09
C LEU A 19 5.27 -10.47 -4.56
N LEU A 20 4.11 -10.26 -3.94
CA LEU A 20 3.99 -10.12 -2.50
C LEU A 20 3.93 -11.50 -1.83
N PRO A 21 4.36 -11.60 -0.55
CA PRO A 21 4.14 -12.81 0.22
C PRO A 21 2.64 -13.12 0.38
N PRO A 22 2.27 -14.29 0.91
CA PRO A 22 0.88 -14.55 1.32
C PRO A 22 0.41 -13.55 2.40
N GLU A 23 -0.79 -13.00 2.25
CA GLU A 23 -1.40 -12.11 3.27
C GLU A 23 -1.71 -12.87 4.58
N LYS A 24 -2.04 -14.16 4.46
CA LYS A 24 -2.28 -15.03 5.61
C LYS A 24 -1.03 -15.88 5.86
N PRO A 25 -0.24 -15.58 6.92
CA PRO A 25 0.87 -16.41 7.29
C PRO A 25 0.39 -17.76 7.85
N ASN A 26 1.26 -18.77 7.80
CA ASN A 26 0.98 -20.11 8.35
C ASN A 26 0.80 -20.10 9.88
N SER A 27 1.33 -19.10 10.57
CA SER A 27 1.19 -18.89 12.01
C SER A 27 1.29 -17.40 12.35
N GLY A 28 0.80 -17.01 13.53
CA GLY A 28 0.86 -15.63 14.03
C GLY A 28 -0.34 -14.75 13.63
N ARG A 29 -0.20 -13.44 13.88
CA ARG A 29 -1.24 -12.45 13.56
C ARG A 29 -1.35 -12.27 12.03
N PRO A 30 -2.56 -12.23 11.46
CA PRO A 30 -2.73 -11.91 10.03
C PRO A 30 -2.08 -10.56 9.69
N ASN A 31 -1.50 -10.48 8.49
CA ASN A 31 -0.99 -9.20 7.99
C ASN A 31 -2.16 -8.25 7.71
N ASN A 32 -1.87 -6.94 7.74
CA ASN A 32 -2.77 -5.97 7.15
C ASN A 32 -2.92 -6.25 5.64
N PRO A 33 -4.06 -5.90 5.02
CA PRO A 33 -4.23 -6.02 3.58
C PRO A 33 -3.07 -5.32 2.86
N HIS A 34 -2.50 -5.96 1.85
CA HIS A 34 -1.25 -5.45 1.28
C HIS A 34 -1.44 -4.13 0.51
N LYS A 35 -2.60 -3.94 -0.13
CA LYS A 35 -2.87 -2.77 -0.96
C LYS A 35 -2.74 -1.45 -0.18
N PRO A 36 -3.46 -1.23 0.94
CA PRO A 36 -3.34 0.01 1.71
C PRO A 36 -1.94 0.22 2.27
N VAL A 37 -1.23 -0.86 2.66
CA VAL A 37 0.15 -0.76 3.14
C VAL A 37 1.07 -0.23 2.03
N VAL A 38 1.01 -0.82 0.83
CA VAL A 38 1.83 -0.40 -0.32
C VAL A 38 1.47 1.02 -0.76
N GLU A 39 0.18 1.36 -0.83
CA GLU A 39 -0.25 2.72 -1.17
C GLU A 39 0.21 3.75 -0.13
N GLY A 40 0.23 3.37 1.15
CA GLY A 40 0.80 4.19 2.22
C GLY A 40 2.31 4.42 2.08
N ILE A 41 3.08 3.36 1.77
CA ILE A 41 4.52 3.48 1.48
C ILE A 41 4.75 4.45 0.31
N LEU A 42 4.00 4.29 -0.79
CA LEU A 42 4.13 5.14 -1.98
C LEU A 42 3.74 6.59 -1.70
N PHE A 43 2.74 6.83 -0.84
CA PHE A 43 2.41 8.18 -0.38
C PHE A 43 3.61 8.82 0.29
N ILE A 44 4.19 8.17 1.30
CA ILE A 44 5.33 8.71 2.06
C ILE A 44 6.53 8.97 1.16
N LEU A 45 6.86 8.01 0.28
CA LEU A 45 7.98 8.17 -0.66
C LEU A 45 7.78 9.34 -1.62
N ARG A 46 6.53 9.68 -1.95
CA ARG A 46 6.22 10.78 -2.88
C ARG A 46 6.09 12.13 -2.19
N THR A 47 5.60 12.16 -0.96
CA THR A 47 5.18 13.40 -0.28
C THR A 47 6.07 13.78 0.88
N GLY A 48 6.80 12.83 1.47
CA GLY A 48 7.48 13.00 2.75
C GLY A 48 6.54 13.15 3.95
N GLY A 49 5.22 12.97 3.75
CA GLY A 49 4.22 13.11 4.81
C GLY A 49 4.28 11.97 5.83
N PRO A 50 3.79 12.20 7.06
CA PRO A 50 3.72 11.17 8.08
C PRO A 50 2.61 10.14 7.78
N TRP A 51 2.75 8.93 8.34
CA TRP A 51 1.74 7.86 8.26
C TRP A 51 0.34 8.29 8.73
N ARG A 52 0.25 9.22 9.68
CA ARG A 52 -1.03 9.70 10.24
C ARG A 52 -1.86 10.53 9.26
N ASP A 53 -1.25 11.00 8.17
CA ASP A 53 -1.93 11.79 7.14
C ASP A 53 -2.52 10.89 6.03
N LEU A 54 -2.37 9.57 6.14
CA LEU A 54 -3.06 8.65 5.25
C LEU A 54 -4.57 8.67 5.55
N PRO A 55 -5.42 8.64 4.51
CA PRO A 55 -6.86 8.43 4.71
C PRO A 55 -7.11 7.07 5.36
N GLU A 56 -8.11 7.00 6.25
CA GLU A 56 -8.59 5.74 6.86
C GLU A 56 -9.19 4.77 5.84
#